data_AF-A0A7C5P0N9-F1
#
_entry.id   AF-A0A7C5P0N9-F1
#
_cell.length_a   1.000
_cell.length_b   1.000
_cell.length_c   1.000
_cell.angle_alpha   90.00
_cell.angle_beta   90.00
_cell.angle_gamma   90.00
#
_symmetry.space_group_name_H-M   'P 1'
#
loop_
_entity.id
_entity.type
_entity.pdbx_description
1 polymer ?
#
loop_
_entity_poly.entity_id
_entity_poly.type
_entity_poly.pdbx_seq_one_letter_code
_entity_poly.pdbx_strand_id
1 'polypeptide(L)'
;LSNPKAAKPFELLVNTFSTPKYKEIDPSLILFITFPLFYGLMLGDIGYGVLLIFLSWIIMSKVKSGGLHELCIILLYSAFSTIFFGIIYGEVFGLPLFNIVHHGVVEEYGILAINGPHIGMLHLPVHRFAAVQPLLAMTFVVGILHVTLGLLIGFRNVGVEHGVKHAVLEKLCWLLILFGGIMAIVPAMPAIMGSATMNTQDPIFAGGIVLVIVGLILLVKGEGPIAIMEIPTLLSNVFSYARILAIGLSSAGIALAVNTICKDVLFTQGGVFFAVGILVLIIGHTINLLLGIIGPGLHSLRLQYVEFFTKFYEGGGTEYDPFGFIRKYTEE
;
A
#
# COMPACT_ATOMS: atom_id res chain seq x y z
N LEU A 1 -2.89 14.66 21.48
CA LEU A 1 -1.80 14.28 20.55
C LEU A 1 -0.92 15.51 20.31
N SER A 2 0.40 15.37 20.31
CA SER A 2 1.32 16.45 19.96
C SER A 2 2.07 16.05 18.69
N ASN A 3 1.36 16.06 17.56
CA ASN A 3 1.92 15.62 16.30
C ASN A 3 2.61 16.75 15.53
N PRO A 4 3.67 16.43 14.77
CA PRO A 4 4.27 17.37 13.83
C PRO A 4 3.23 17.92 12.86
N LYS A 5 3.40 19.18 12.43
CA LYS A 5 2.47 19.87 11.51
C LYS A 5 2.15 19.05 10.23
N ALA A 6 3.08 18.22 9.77
CA ALA A 6 2.92 17.35 8.61
C ALA A 6 2.07 16.08 8.87
N ALA A 7 2.09 15.54 10.09
CA ALA A 7 1.33 14.35 10.48
C ALA A 7 -0.07 14.67 11.01
N LYS A 8 -0.33 15.92 11.41
CA LYS A 8 -1.62 16.39 11.93
C LYS A 8 -2.84 16.04 11.03
N PRO A 9 -2.79 16.18 9.69
CA PRO A 9 -3.92 15.82 8.83
C PRO A 9 -4.29 14.33 8.91
N PHE A 10 -3.33 13.47 9.25
CA PHE A 10 -3.54 12.02 9.36
C PHE A 10 -4.22 11.63 10.68
N GLU A 11 -4.29 12.53 11.67
CA GLU A 11 -5.11 12.33 12.88
C GLU A 11 -6.59 12.16 12.53
N LEU A 12 -7.09 12.81 11.47
CA LEU A 12 -8.46 12.65 10.98
C LEU A 12 -8.77 11.18 10.65
N LEU A 13 -7.83 10.49 10.00
CA LEU A 13 -8.00 9.08 9.62
C LEU A 13 -7.99 8.20 10.88
N VAL A 14 -7.06 8.46 11.81
CA VAL A 14 -6.98 7.71 13.08
C VAL A 14 -8.25 7.89 13.92
N ASN A 15 -8.72 9.12 14.09
CA ASN A 15 -9.91 9.46 14.86
C ASN A 15 -11.20 8.87 14.25
N THR A 16 -11.23 8.65 12.94
CA THR A 16 -12.36 7.98 12.27
C THR A 16 -12.43 6.50 12.62
N PHE A 17 -11.30 5.87 12.96
CA PHE A 17 -11.27 4.48 13.41
C PHE A 17 -11.58 4.38 14.90
N SER A 18 -10.73 4.96 15.75
CA SER A 18 -10.94 5.07 17.20
C SER A 18 -9.86 5.97 17.80
N THR A 19 -10.17 6.65 18.90
CA THR A 19 -9.25 7.50 19.66
C THR A 19 -8.24 6.68 20.49
N PRO A 20 -6.95 7.05 20.53
CA PRO A 20 -5.90 6.27 21.18
C PRO A 20 -5.99 6.34 22.70
N LYS A 21 -5.65 5.26 23.41
CA LYS A 21 -5.50 5.30 24.88
C LYS A 21 -4.22 6.04 25.27
N TYR A 22 -4.17 6.56 26.50
CA TYR A 22 -3.09 7.43 26.98
C TYR A 22 -1.69 6.80 26.94
N LYS A 23 -1.57 5.47 27.03
CA LYS A 23 -0.29 4.75 27.01
C LYS A 23 0.01 4.09 25.66
N GLU A 24 -0.91 4.13 24.71
CA GLU A 24 -0.73 3.56 23.38
C GLU A 24 0.15 4.46 22.51
N ILE A 25 0.88 3.83 21.59
CA ILE A 25 1.66 4.56 20.58
C ILE A 25 0.69 5.10 19.54
N ASP A 26 0.76 6.40 19.30
CA ASP A 26 -0.03 7.05 18.26
C ASP A 26 0.34 6.52 16.85
N PRO A 27 -0.61 5.92 16.12
CA PRO A 27 -0.36 5.43 14.78
C PRO A 27 -0.21 6.53 13.72
N SER A 28 -0.59 7.78 14.01
CA SER A 28 -0.67 8.87 13.03
C SER A 28 0.64 9.12 12.29
N LEU A 29 1.78 9.04 12.99
CA LEU A 29 3.10 9.26 12.40
C LEU A 29 3.51 8.14 11.44
N ILE A 30 3.10 6.90 11.71
CA ILE A 30 3.35 5.77 10.81
C ILE A 30 2.42 5.86 9.62
N LEU A 31 1.17 6.23 9.86
CA LEU A 31 0.15 6.40 8.84
C LEU A 31 0.56 7.49 7.83
N PHE A 32 1.17 8.59 8.30
CA PHE A 32 1.78 9.63 7.46
C PHE A 32 2.76 9.08 6.41
N ILE A 33 3.50 8.01 6.74
CA ILE A 33 4.48 7.40 5.83
C ILE A 33 3.85 6.27 5.01
N THR A 34 3.12 5.36 5.66
CA THR A 34 2.64 4.13 5.01
C THR A 34 1.42 4.38 4.12
N PHE A 35 0.56 5.37 4.45
CA PHE A 35 -0.63 5.66 3.65
C PHE A 35 -0.27 6.19 2.26
N PRO A 36 0.54 7.27 2.12
CA PRO A 36 0.95 7.74 0.81
C PRO A 36 1.77 6.68 0.04
N LEU A 37 2.57 5.88 0.74
CA LEU A 37 3.36 4.81 0.14
C LEU A 37 2.46 3.76 -0.53
N PHE A 38 1.45 3.24 0.17
CA PHE A 38 0.53 2.24 -0.39
C PHE A 38 -0.32 2.81 -1.51
N TYR A 39 -0.80 4.05 -1.34
CA TYR A 39 -1.53 4.76 -2.38
C TYR A 39 -0.69 4.90 -3.66
N GLY A 40 0.57 5.30 -3.52
CA GLY A 40 1.52 5.44 -4.62
C GLY A 40 1.82 4.12 -5.31
N LEU A 41 2.01 3.03 -4.54
CA LEU A 41 2.22 1.68 -5.08
C LEU A 41 1.01 1.18 -5.89
N MET A 42 -0.21 1.50 -5.45
CA MET A 42 -1.45 1.15 -6.15
C MET A 42 -1.65 1.98 -7.42
N LEU A 43 -1.69 3.31 -7.31
CA LEU A 43 -2.01 4.15 -8.48
C LEU A 43 -0.82 4.26 -9.43
N GLY A 44 0.35 4.61 -8.91
CA GLY A 44 1.66 4.73 -9.58
C GLY A 44 1.65 5.12 -11.07
N ASP A 45 1.12 6.29 -11.41
CA ASP A 45 1.13 6.84 -12.78
C ASP A 45 1.44 8.34 -12.69
N ILE A 46 2.38 8.81 -13.50
CA ILE A 46 2.84 10.21 -13.42
C ILE A 46 1.72 11.17 -13.83
N GLY A 47 0.97 10.84 -14.88
CA GLY A 47 -0.12 11.68 -15.41
C GLY A 47 -1.24 11.84 -14.38
N TYR A 48 -1.69 10.73 -13.80
CA TYR A 48 -2.69 10.79 -12.73
C TYR A 48 -2.15 11.50 -11.48
N GLY A 49 -0.89 11.27 -11.10
CA GLY A 49 -0.26 11.97 -9.98
C GLY A 49 -0.25 13.50 -10.14
N VAL A 50 0.10 14.01 -11.32
CA VAL A 50 0.07 15.45 -11.61
C VAL A 50 -1.37 16.01 -11.55
N LEU A 51 -2.35 15.29 -12.11
CA LEU A 51 -3.76 15.67 -12.01
C LEU A 51 -4.25 15.73 -10.57
N LEU A 52 -3.82 14.79 -9.71
CA LEU A 52 -4.16 14.80 -8.29
C LEU A 52 -3.56 15.99 -7.55
N ILE A 53 -2.30 16.36 -7.83
CA ILE A 53 -1.70 17.58 -7.27
C ILE A 53 -2.53 18.81 -7.64
N PHE A 54 -2.92 18.92 -8.91
CA PHE A 54 -3.71 20.04 -9.40
C PHE A 54 -5.10 20.08 -8.75
N LEU A 55 -5.76 18.93 -8.62
CA LEU A 55 -7.06 18.80 -7.96
C LEU A 55 -6.98 19.19 -6.47
N SER A 56 -6.00 18.64 -5.74
CA SER A 56 -5.76 18.97 -4.33
C SER A 56 -5.50 20.47 -4.16
N TRP A 57 -4.68 21.07 -5.02
CA TRP A 57 -4.38 22.50 -4.98
C TRP A 57 -5.63 23.38 -5.20
N ILE A 58 -6.48 23.04 -6.18
CA ILE A 58 -7.74 23.75 -6.42
C ILE A 58 -8.64 23.69 -5.19
N ILE A 59 -8.82 22.52 -4.59
CA ILE A 59 -9.72 22.37 -3.43
C ILE A 59 -9.16 23.12 -2.22
N MET A 60 -7.84 23.03 -1.98
CA MET A 60 -7.17 23.78 -0.91
C MET A 60 -7.26 25.30 -1.09
N SER A 61 -7.32 25.80 -2.32
CA SER A 61 -7.52 27.23 -2.58
C SER A 61 -8.92 27.73 -2.20
N LYS A 62 -9.93 26.85 -2.26
CA LYS A 62 -11.34 27.15 -1.95
C LYS A 62 -11.70 26.87 -0.49
N VAL A 63 -11.05 25.89 0.14
CA VAL A 63 -11.36 25.43 1.49
C VAL A 63 -10.12 25.56 2.36
N LYS A 64 -10.13 26.55 3.27
CA LYS A 64 -8.98 26.90 4.13
C LYS A 64 -8.94 26.15 5.46
N SER A 65 -10.05 25.56 5.90
CA SER A 65 -10.15 24.87 7.19
C SER A 65 -11.21 23.75 7.17
N GLY A 66 -11.04 22.73 8.00
CA GLY A 66 -11.95 21.59 8.17
C GLY A 66 -11.43 20.26 7.63
N GLY A 67 -12.17 19.16 7.86
CA GLY A 67 -11.74 17.81 7.48
C GLY A 67 -11.52 17.61 5.98
N LEU A 68 -12.24 18.34 5.12
CA LEU A 68 -12.01 18.32 3.68
C LEU A 68 -10.61 18.86 3.31
N HIS A 69 -10.13 19.89 4.03
CA HIS A 69 -8.80 20.44 3.83
C HIS A 69 -7.71 19.41 4.20
N GLU A 70 -7.90 18.70 5.32
CA GLU A 70 -6.99 17.64 5.77
C GLU A 70 -6.94 16.46 4.79
N LEU A 71 -8.09 16.02 4.27
CA LEU A 71 -8.15 15.01 3.20
C LEU A 71 -7.41 15.45 1.93
N CYS A 72 -7.47 16.74 1.56
CA CYS A 72 -6.74 17.25 0.41
C CYS A 72 -5.22 17.25 0.63
N ILE A 73 -4.77 17.55 1.85
CA ILE A 73 -3.35 17.46 2.22
C ILE A 73 -2.87 16.01 2.15
N ILE A 74 -3.67 15.07 2.68
CA ILE A 74 -3.38 13.63 2.57
C ILE A 74 -3.27 13.22 1.09
N LEU A 75 -4.23 13.64 0.27
CA LEU A 75 -4.23 13.35 -1.17
C LEU A 75 -3.02 13.96 -1.88
N LEU A 76 -2.57 15.14 -1.46
CA LEU A 76 -1.37 15.79 -2.01
C LEU A 76 -0.10 14.96 -1.72
N TYR A 77 0.09 14.51 -0.48
CA TYR A 77 1.21 13.61 -0.14
C TYR A 77 1.15 12.30 -0.92
N SER A 78 -0.05 11.73 -1.05
CA SER A 78 -0.30 10.54 -1.86
C SER A 78 0.04 10.78 -3.33
N ALA A 79 -0.28 11.95 -3.89
CA ALA A 79 0.04 12.28 -5.27
C ALA A 79 1.55 12.36 -5.56
N PHE A 80 2.34 12.90 -4.63
CA PHE A 80 3.80 12.88 -4.74
C PHE A 80 4.36 11.45 -4.75
N SER A 81 3.82 10.59 -3.89
CA SER A 81 4.17 9.16 -3.88
C SER A 81 3.77 8.47 -5.19
N THR A 82 2.59 8.77 -5.73
CA THR A 82 2.13 8.26 -7.04
C THR A 82 3.07 8.66 -8.17
N ILE A 83 3.58 9.90 -8.20
CA ILE A 83 4.57 10.32 -9.21
C ILE A 83 5.86 9.54 -9.05
N PHE A 84 6.36 9.39 -7.82
CA PHE A 84 7.58 8.63 -7.54
C PHE A 84 7.47 7.18 -8.03
N PHE A 85 6.38 6.48 -7.71
CA PHE A 85 6.16 5.12 -8.22
C PHE A 85 5.82 5.08 -9.71
N GLY A 86 5.18 6.13 -10.24
CA GLY A 86 4.94 6.28 -11.68
C GLY A 86 6.23 6.36 -12.49
N ILE A 87 7.29 6.97 -11.95
CA ILE A 87 8.63 6.96 -12.56
C ILE A 87 9.24 5.55 -12.53
N ILE A 88 9.03 4.80 -11.43
CA ILE A 88 9.53 3.43 -11.28
C ILE A 88 8.83 2.48 -12.27
N TYR A 89 7.51 2.59 -12.41
CA TYR A 89 6.75 1.82 -13.39
C TYR A 89 6.98 2.31 -14.83
N GLY A 90 7.31 3.60 -14.99
CA GLY A 90 7.52 4.23 -16.29
C GLY A 90 6.21 4.40 -17.06
N GLU A 91 5.12 4.79 -16.39
CA GLU A 91 3.79 4.93 -16.99
C GLU A 91 3.26 6.38 -16.86
N VAL A 92 2.72 6.91 -17.96
CA VAL A 92 2.04 8.22 -18.02
C VAL A 92 0.70 8.04 -18.71
N PHE A 93 -0.41 8.27 -18.00
CA PHE A 93 -1.78 8.02 -18.52
C PHE A 93 -1.96 6.60 -19.09
N GLY A 94 -1.31 5.60 -18.50
CA GLY A 94 -1.28 4.22 -19.00
C GLY A 94 -0.55 4.01 -20.33
N LEU A 95 0.23 4.99 -20.79
CA LEU A 95 1.19 4.82 -21.88
C LEU A 95 2.59 4.57 -21.32
N PRO A 96 3.40 3.68 -21.94
CA PRO A 96 4.77 3.48 -21.54
C PRO A 96 5.61 4.74 -21.83
N LEU A 97 6.36 5.20 -20.83
CA LEU A 97 7.28 6.34 -20.95
C LEU A 97 8.54 5.94 -21.73
N PHE A 98 9.01 4.71 -21.55
CA PHE A 98 10.21 4.15 -22.18
C PHE A 98 9.86 3.10 -23.24
N ASN A 99 10.77 2.87 -24.19
CA ASN A 99 10.57 1.85 -25.23
C ASN A 99 10.53 0.44 -24.64
N ILE A 100 9.60 -0.37 -25.15
CA ILE A 100 9.50 -1.80 -24.82
C ILE A 100 10.45 -2.54 -25.75
N VAL A 101 11.56 -3.05 -25.21
CA VAL A 101 12.52 -3.85 -25.98
C VAL A 101 12.43 -5.30 -25.52
N HIS A 102 11.78 -6.15 -26.32
CA HIS A 102 11.79 -7.59 -26.14
C HIS A 102 12.82 -8.20 -27.11
N HIS A 103 13.84 -8.90 -26.58
CA HIS A 103 14.84 -9.63 -27.38
C HIS A 103 15.52 -8.80 -28.50
N GLY A 104 15.81 -7.51 -28.24
CA GLY A 104 16.52 -6.66 -29.21
C GLY A 104 15.64 -6.07 -30.31
N VAL A 105 14.32 -6.28 -30.27
CA VAL A 105 13.34 -5.64 -31.15
C VAL A 105 12.49 -4.68 -30.30
N VAL A 106 12.31 -3.43 -30.79
CA VAL A 106 11.42 -2.45 -30.17
C VAL A 106 9.99 -2.82 -30.53
N GLU A 107 9.22 -3.37 -29.58
CA GLU A 107 7.82 -3.78 -29.81
C GLU A 107 6.85 -2.59 -29.70
N GLU A 108 7.12 -1.63 -28.81
CA GLU A 108 6.32 -0.42 -28.70
C GLU A 108 7.21 0.78 -28.33
N TYR A 109 7.05 1.87 -29.09
CA TYR A 109 7.74 3.13 -28.81
C TYR A 109 7.08 3.81 -27.61
N GLY A 110 7.81 3.94 -26.52
CA GLY A 110 7.38 4.76 -25.38
C GLY A 110 7.47 6.25 -25.72
N ILE A 111 6.76 7.09 -24.96
CA ILE A 111 6.65 8.54 -25.21
C ILE A 111 8.02 9.22 -25.36
N LEU A 112 9.03 8.78 -24.62
CA LEU A 112 10.37 9.37 -24.63
C LEU A 112 11.30 8.79 -25.71
N ALA A 113 10.90 7.72 -26.40
CA ALA A 113 11.69 7.00 -27.40
C ALA A 113 13.12 6.60 -26.97
N ILE A 114 13.39 6.58 -25.65
CA ILE A 114 14.69 6.24 -25.04
C ILE A 114 14.55 4.88 -24.35
N ASN A 115 15.59 4.03 -24.48
CA ASN A 115 15.69 2.79 -23.73
C ASN A 115 15.82 3.10 -22.23
N GLY A 116 15.01 2.47 -21.38
CA GLY A 116 14.99 2.75 -19.95
C GLY A 116 16.37 2.56 -19.30
N PRO A 117 16.74 3.41 -18.31
CA PRO A 117 18.05 3.34 -17.69
C PRO A 117 18.23 2.02 -16.93
N HIS A 118 19.33 1.31 -17.16
CA HIS A 118 19.66 0.07 -16.46
C HIS A 118 20.22 0.39 -15.06
N ILE A 119 19.42 0.21 -13.99
CA ILE A 119 19.91 0.27 -12.61
C ILE A 119 20.01 -1.17 -12.07
N GLY A 120 21.20 -1.77 -12.20
CA GLY A 120 21.48 -3.11 -11.69
C GLY A 120 20.72 -4.22 -12.44
N MET A 121 20.03 -5.11 -11.71
CA MET A 121 19.25 -6.24 -12.27
C MET A 121 17.81 -5.88 -12.68
N LEU A 122 17.41 -4.61 -12.57
CA LEU A 122 16.07 -4.16 -12.89
C LEU A 122 16.03 -3.61 -14.32
N HIS A 123 15.32 -4.29 -15.22
CA HIS A 123 14.95 -3.68 -16.50
C HIS A 123 13.89 -2.62 -16.23
N LEU A 124 14.25 -1.34 -16.35
CA LEU A 124 13.27 -0.27 -16.49
C LEU A 124 12.84 -0.27 -17.96
N PRO A 125 11.54 -0.34 -18.30
CA PRO A 125 10.35 -0.26 -17.43
C PRO A 125 9.86 -1.62 -16.88
N VAL A 126 9.35 -1.61 -15.64
CA VAL A 126 8.57 -2.73 -15.07
C VAL A 126 7.14 -2.56 -15.54
N HIS A 127 6.83 -3.03 -16.75
CA HIS A 127 5.43 -3.08 -17.21
C HIS A 127 4.64 -3.92 -16.23
N ARG A 128 3.60 -3.34 -15.63
CA ARG A 128 2.79 -4.03 -14.62
C ARG A 128 2.22 -5.35 -15.14
N PHE A 129 1.95 -5.44 -16.44
CA PHE A 129 1.44 -6.64 -17.11
C PHE A 129 2.49 -7.71 -17.43
N ALA A 130 3.74 -7.34 -17.71
CA ALA A 130 4.81 -8.30 -17.98
C ALA A 130 5.47 -8.81 -16.68
N ALA A 131 5.43 -7.99 -15.63
CA ALA A 131 6.14 -8.19 -14.38
C ALA A 131 5.18 -8.40 -13.19
N VAL A 132 4.04 -9.07 -13.42
CA VAL A 132 3.03 -9.34 -12.38
C VAL A 132 3.63 -10.13 -11.21
N GLN A 133 4.47 -11.13 -11.49
CA GLN A 133 5.09 -11.97 -10.47
C GLN A 133 6.06 -11.20 -9.54
N PRO A 134 7.05 -10.44 -10.04
CA PRO A 134 7.93 -9.65 -9.16
C PRO A 134 7.17 -8.53 -8.45
N LEU A 135 6.14 -7.95 -9.06
CA LEU A 135 5.31 -6.93 -8.39
C LEU A 135 4.47 -7.55 -7.27
N LEU A 136 3.91 -8.75 -7.47
CA LEU A 136 3.26 -9.51 -6.40
C LEU A 136 4.22 -9.79 -5.24
N ALA A 137 5.44 -10.26 -5.55
CA ALA A 137 6.45 -10.50 -4.53
C ALA A 137 6.79 -9.22 -3.75
N MET A 138 6.92 -8.07 -4.44
CA MET A 138 7.11 -6.77 -3.80
C MET A 138 5.96 -6.41 -2.86
N THR A 139 4.71 -6.62 -3.27
CA THR A 139 3.55 -6.34 -2.40
C THR A 139 3.53 -7.21 -1.15
N PHE A 140 3.94 -8.48 -1.24
CA PHE A 140 4.09 -9.34 -0.08
C PHE A 140 5.23 -8.90 0.84
N VAL A 141 6.38 -8.48 0.28
CA VAL A 141 7.47 -7.93 1.09
C VAL A 141 7.00 -6.69 1.85
N VAL A 142 6.30 -5.77 1.19
CA VAL A 142 5.72 -4.58 1.82
C VAL A 142 4.73 -4.97 2.92
N GLY A 143 3.85 -5.95 2.66
CA GLY A 143 2.90 -6.46 3.64
C GLY A 143 3.55 -7.10 4.86
N ILE A 144 4.58 -7.94 4.64
CA ILE A 144 5.35 -8.57 5.70
C ILE A 144 6.04 -7.51 6.56
N LEU A 145 6.68 -6.51 5.95
CA LEU A 145 7.31 -5.41 6.67
C LEU A 145 6.28 -4.62 7.49
N HIS A 146 5.12 -4.32 6.91
CA HIS A 146 4.08 -3.56 7.60
C HIS A 146 3.45 -4.34 8.78
N VAL A 147 3.13 -5.62 8.60
CA VAL A 147 2.62 -6.49 9.67
C VAL A 147 3.68 -6.66 10.77
N THR A 148 4.96 -6.82 10.39
CA THR A 148 6.08 -6.90 11.33
C THR A 148 6.19 -5.61 12.17
N LEU A 149 6.12 -4.45 11.53
CA LEU A 149 6.11 -3.16 12.23
C LEU A 149 4.95 -3.08 13.24
N GLY A 150 3.75 -3.51 12.84
CA GLY A 150 2.58 -3.54 13.73
C GLY A 150 2.79 -4.44 14.95
N LEU A 151 3.35 -5.63 14.74
CA LEU A 151 3.67 -6.57 15.83
C LEU A 151 4.78 -6.04 16.76
N LEU A 152 5.79 -5.35 16.22
CA LEU A 152 6.86 -4.73 17.03
C LEU A 152 6.34 -3.59 17.91
N ILE A 153 5.43 -2.78 17.39
CA ILE A 153 4.76 -1.73 18.16
C ILE A 153 3.88 -2.34 19.25
N GLY A 154 3.14 -3.40 18.91
CA GLY A 154 2.35 -4.17 19.88
C GLY A 154 3.21 -4.77 20.98
N PHE A 155 4.38 -5.32 20.65
CA PHE A 155 5.34 -5.82 21.62
C PHE A 155 5.81 -4.72 22.59
N ARG A 156 6.10 -3.52 22.07
CA ARG A 156 6.47 -2.37 22.92
C ARG A 156 5.31 -1.94 23.80
N ASN A 157 4.08 -1.88 23.28
CA ASN A 157 2.90 -1.44 24.01
C ASN A 157 2.61 -2.38 25.20
N VAL A 158 2.51 -3.69 24.93
CA VAL A 158 2.32 -4.73 25.97
C VAL A 158 3.50 -4.76 26.95
N GLY A 159 4.72 -4.55 26.46
CA GLY A 159 5.91 -4.51 27.30
C GLY A 159 5.91 -3.38 28.32
N VAL A 160 5.31 -2.24 27.98
CA VAL A 160 5.17 -1.07 28.87
C VAL A 160 4.02 -1.25 29.86
N GLU A 161 2.93 -1.90 29.46
CA GLU A 161 1.73 -2.04 30.32
C GLU A 161 1.76 -3.27 31.24
N HIS A 162 2.16 -4.43 30.72
CA HIS A 162 2.05 -5.73 31.40
C HIS A 162 3.42 -6.39 31.65
N GLY A 163 4.51 -5.75 31.21
CA GLY A 163 5.89 -6.19 31.41
C GLY A 163 6.44 -7.13 30.33
N VAL A 164 7.77 -7.24 30.27
CA VAL A 164 8.50 -7.92 29.19
C VAL A 164 8.21 -9.42 29.05
N LYS A 165 7.81 -10.11 30.12
CA LYS A 165 7.49 -11.55 30.07
C LYS A 165 6.19 -11.81 29.31
N HIS A 166 5.17 -10.98 29.51
CA HIS A 166 3.90 -11.07 28.80
C HIS A 166 4.07 -10.64 27.34
N ALA A 167 4.86 -9.59 27.07
CA ALA A 167 5.15 -9.16 25.70
C ALA A 167 5.84 -10.26 24.86
N VAL A 168 6.77 -11.01 25.45
CA VAL A 168 7.44 -12.14 24.78
C VAL A 168 6.47 -13.29 24.51
N LEU A 169 5.58 -13.60 25.46
CA LEU A 169 4.64 -14.71 25.30
C LEU A 169 3.49 -14.39 24.33
N GLU A 170 3.04 -13.14 24.27
CA GLU A 170 1.85 -12.73 23.51
C GLU A 170 2.18 -12.09 22.15
N LYS A 171 3.35 -11.49 21.94
CA LYS A 171 3.66 -10.78 20.67
C LYS A 171 4.88 -11.30 19.94
N LEU A 172 5.90 -11.79 20.65
CA LEU A 172 7.08 -12.38 20.00
C LEU A 172 6.74 -13.72 19.32
N CYS A 173 5.82 -14.51 19.88
CA CYS A 173 5.35 -15.76 19.28
C CYS A 173 4.81 -15.55 17.85
N TRP A 174 3.97 -14.54 17.64
CA TRP A 174 3.44 -14.17 16.32
C TRP A 174 4.53 -13.74 15.34
N LEU A 175 5.55 -13.03 15.81
CA LEU A 175 6.71 -12.64 15.02
C LEU A 175 7.51 -13.88 14.55
N LEU A 176 7.74 -14.83 15.46
CA LEU A 176 8.45 -16.08 15.16
C LEU A 176 7.67 -16.95 14.18
N ILE A 177 6.34 -17.04 14.33
CA ILE A 177 5.47 -17.75 13.39
C ILE A 177 5.49 -17.07 12.01
N LEU A 178 5.45 -15.74 11.95
CA LEU A 178 5.51 -14.99 10.68
C LEU A 178 6.84 -15.25 9.95
N PHE A 179 7.98 -14.99 10.60
CA PHE A 179 9.29 -15.18 9.96
C PHE A 179 9.59 -16.65 9.69
N GLY A 180 9.19 -17.55 10.59
CA GLY A 180 9.37 -18.99 10.41
C GLY A 180 8.56 -19.52 9.23
N GLY A 181 7.30 -19.06 9.10
CA GLY A 181 6.44 -19.37 7.98
C GLY A 181 7.02 -18.88 6.65
N ILE A 182 7.55 -17.65 6.61
CA ILE A 182 8.19 -17.11 5.39
C ILE A 182 9.44 -17.90 5.01
N MET A 183 10.32 -18.18 5.98
CA MET A 183 11.53 -18.97 5.76
C MET A 183 11.22 -20.41 5.31
N ALA A 184 10.07 -20.96 5.70
CA ALA A 184 9.62 -22.26 5.21
C ALA A 184 8.98 -22.17 3.80
N ILE A 185 8.17 -21.15 3.52
CA ILE A 185 7.42 -21.02 2.26
C ILE A 185 8.31 -20.62 1.09
N VAL A 186 9.25 -19.68 1.27
CA VAL A 186 10.06 -19.13 0.16
C VAL A 186 10.91 -20.21 -0.54
N PRO A 187 11.67 -21.07 0.18
CA PRO A 187 12.38 -22.18 -0.43
C PRO A 187 11.45 -23.29 -0.95
N ALA A 188 10.22 -23.38 -0.43
CA ALA A 188 9.21 -24.33 -0.88
C ALA A 188 8.52 -23.94 -2.19
N MET A 189 8.49 -22.64 -2.50
CA MET A 189 7.75 -22.12 -3.65
C MET A 189 8.18 -22.71 -5.01
N PRO A 190 9.49 -22.84 -5.34
CA PRO A 190 9.93 -23.46 -6.60
C PRO A 190 9.44 -24.89 -6.79
N ALA A 191 9.32 -25.64 -5.68
CA ALA A 191 8.84 -27.01 -5.73
C ALA A 191 7.31 -27.13 -5.78
N ILE A 192 6.61 -26.24 -5.09
CA ILE A 192 5.13 -26.13 -5.18
C ILE A 192 4.71 -25.78 -6.63
N MET A 193 5.52 -24.98 -7.32
CA MET A 193 5.29 -24.59 -8.73
C MET A 193 5.78 -25.62 -9.75
N GLY A 194 6.29 -26.79 -9.30
CA GLY A 194 6.73 -27.88 -10.19
C GLY A 194 8.04 -27.64 -10.93
N SER A 195 8.79 -26.60 -10.58
CA SER A 195 10.02 -26.18 -11.28
C SER A 195 11.31 -26.79 -10.72
N ALA A 196 11.27 -27.36 -9.50
CA ALA A 196 12.41 -28.01 -8.86
C ALA A 196 11.97 -29.05 -7.82
N THR A 197 12.82 -30.02 -7.49
CA THR A 197 12.60 -30.92 -6.35
C THR A 197 12.99 -30.23 -5.04
N MET A 198 12.15 -30.37 -4.00
CA MET A 198 12.43 -29.82 -2.67
C MET A 198 13.78 -30.33 -2.14
N ASN A 199 14.74 -29.43 -1.88
CA ASN A 199 15.89 -29.78 -1.06
C ASN A 199 15.51 -29.64 0.42
N THR A 200 15.05 -30.73 1.03
CA THR A 200 14.65 -30.76 2.45
C THR A 200 15.82 -30.54 3.41
N GLN A 201 17.06 -30.51 2.93
CA GLN A 201 18.27 -30.22 3.70
C GLN A 201 18.67 -28.74 3.69
N ASP A 202 17.92 -27.86 3.02
CA ASP A 202 18.25 -26.44 3.03
C ASP A 202 18.15 -25.87 4.46
N PRO A 203 19.21 -25.24 4.98
CA PRO A 203 19.26 -24.77 6.37
C PRO A 203 18.21 -23.70 6.67
N ILE A 204 17.76 -22.97 5.64
CA ILE A 204 16.71 -21.94 5.73
C ILE A 204 15.34 -22.59 5.99
N PHE A 205 15.02 -23.69 5.31
CA PHE A 205 13.76 -24.40 5.48
C PHE A 205 13.69 -25.08 6.86
N ALA A 206 14.76 -25.77 7.26
CA ALA A 206 14.86 -26.37 8.59
C ALA A 206 14.78 -25.31 9.71
N GLY A 207 15.49 -24.19 9.54
CA GLY A 207 15.43 -23.05 10.47
C GLY A 207 14.02 -22.45 10.58
N GLY A 208 13.31 -22.33 9.44
CA GLY A 208 11.93 -21.86 9.40
C GLY A 208 10.97 -22.75 10.19
N ILE A 209 11.05 -24.07 9.99
CA ILE A 209 10.22 -25.05 10.74
C ILE A 209 10.51 -24.97 12.24
N VAL A 210 11.79 -24.92 12.64
CA VAL A 210 12.16 -24.78 14.05
C VAL A 210 11.57 -23.51 14.65
N LEU A 211 11.63 -22.39 13.93
CA LEU A 211 11.11 -21.11 14.40
C LEU A 211 9.59 -21.13 14.56
N VAL A 212 8.86 -21.77 13.63
CA VAL A 212 7.40 -21.97 13.73
C VAL A 212 7.06 -22.84 14.94
N ILE A 213 7.78 -23.95 15.16
CA ILE A 213 7.54 -24.84 16.30
C ILE A 213 7.78 -24.10 17.63
N VAL A 214 8.88 -23.35 17.73
CA VAL A 214 9.18 -22.52 18.91
C VAL A 214 8.10 -21.46 19.12
N GLY A 215 7.66 -20.80 18.04
CA GLY A 215 6.57 -19.84 18.07
C GLY A 215 5.26 -20.45 18.56
N LEU A 216 4.91 -21.66 18.09
CA LEU A 216 3.70 -22.38 18.51
C LEU A 216 3.74 -22.79 19.98
N ILE A 217 4.89 -23.26 20.47
CA ILE A 217 5.06 -23.62 21.90
C ILE A 217 4.87 -22.38 22.79
N LEU A 218 5.46 -21.24 22.39
CA LEU A 218 5.32 -19.98 23.12
C LEU A 218 3.88 -19.46 23.08
N LEU A 219 3.21 -19.58 21.93
CA LEU A 219 1.81 -19.19 21.74
C LEU A 219 0.89 -19.96 22.68
N VAL A 220 1.01 -21.30 22.72
CA VAL A 220 0.19 -22.14 23.61
C VAL A 220 0.43 -21.82 25.09
N LYS A 221 1.67 -21.45 25.45
CA LYS A 221 2.01 -21.08 26.82
C LYS A 221 1.53 -19.67 27.21
N GLY A 222 1.43 -18.75 26.25
CA GLY A 222 1.02 -17.36 26.46
C GLY A 222 -0.48 -17.16 26.38
N GLU A 223 -1.07 -17.40 25.21
CA GLU A 223 -2.47 -17.12 24.88
C GLU A 223 -3.37 -18.37 24.99
N GLY A 224 -2.76 -19.54 25.24
CA GLY A 224 -3.46 -20.81 25.35
C GLY A 224 -3.68 -21.53 24.02
N PRO A 225 -4.24 -22.75 24.03
CA PRO A 225 -4.43 -23.55 22.82
C PRO A 225 -5.40 -22.94 21.79
N ILE A 226 -6.28 -22.04 22.22
CA ILE A 226 -7.28 -21.41 21.34
C ILE A 226 -6.60 -20.49 20.30
N ALA A 227 -5.49 -19.86 20.65
CA ALA A 227 -4.74 -18.96 19.78
C ALA A 227 -4.23 -19.64 18.49
N ILE A 228 -4.08 -20.97 18.47
CA ILE A 228 -3.69 -21.71 17.26
C ILE A 228 -4.69 -21.48 16.13
N MET A 229 -5.98 -21.32 16.47
CA MET A 229 -7.05 -21.06 15.50
C MET A 229 -6.91 -19.70 14.81
N GLU A 230 -6.11 -18.79 15.37
CA GLU A 230 -5.87 -17.46 14.81
C GLU A 230 -4.68 -17.43 13.83
N ILE A 231 -3.86 -18.49 13.74
CA ILE A 231 -2.72 -18.56 12.80
C ILE A 231 -3.14 -18.31 11.33
N PRO A 232 -4.25 -18.86 10.82
CA PRO A 232 -4.72 -18.55 9.47
C PRO A 232 -4.99 -17.06 9.25
N THR A 233 -5.34 -16.31 10.30
CA THR A 233 -5.56 -14.86 10.20
C THR A 233 -4.27 -14.13 9.90
N LEU A 234 -3.12 -14.55 10.47
CA LEU A 234 -1.81 -13.96 10.17
C LEU A 234 -1.48 -14.10 8.68
N LEU A 235 -1.71 -15.30 8.12
CA LEU A 235 -1.50 -15.58 6.70
C LEU A 235 -2.47 -14.76 5.81
N SER A 236 -3.74 -14.69 6.22
CA SER A 236 -4.76 -13.86 5.55
C SER A 236 -4.36 -12.38 5.51
N ASN A 237 -3.79 -11.85 6.59
CA ASN A 237 -3.31 -10.47 6.66
C ASN A 237 -2.16 -10.21 5.68
N VAL A 238 -1.25 -11.16 5.46
CA VAL A 238 -0.19 -11.02 4.44
C VAL A 238 -0.76 -11.11 3.03
N PHE A 239 -1.63 -12.09 2.76
CA PHE A 239 -2.26 -12.23 1.45
C PHE A 239 -3.13 -11.05 1.05
N SER A 240 -3.71 -10.37 2.03
CA SER A 240 -4.48 -9.16 1.84
C SER A 240 -3.72 -8.06 1.07
N TYR A 241 -2.40 -7.99 1.19
CA TYR A 241 -1.58 -7.00 0.47
C TYR A 241 -1.53 -7.25 -1.04
N ALA A 242 -1.91 -8.43 -1.53
CA ALA A 242 -2.10 -8.67 -2.96
C ALA A 242 -3.14 -7.71 -3.58
N ARG A 243 -4.02 -7.11 -2.77
CA ARG A 243 -4.91 -6.03 -3.22
C ARG A 243 -4.15 -4.84 -3.81
N ILE A 244 -2.96 -4.51 -3.30
CA ILE A 244 -2.13 -3.40 -3.82
C ILE A 244 -1.88 -3.62 -5.31
N LEU A 245 -1.45 -4.82 -5.67
CA LEU A 245 -1.22 -5.23 -7.05
C LEU A 245 -2.51 -5.22 -7.87
N ALA A 246 -3.58 -5.84 -7.35
CA ALA A 246 -4.84 -5.97 -8.10
C ALA A 246 -5.43 -4.61 -8.50
N ILE A 247 -5.42 -3.63 -7.59
CA ILE A 247 -5.92 -2.28 -7.85
C ILE A 247 -5.02 -1.54 -8.84
N GLY A 248 -3.70 -1.70 -8.72
CA GLY A 248 -2.77 -1.08 -9.65
C GLY A 248 -2.85 -1.67 -11.06
N LEU A 249 -3.03 -2.99 -11.19
CA LEU A 249 -3.28 -3.63 -12.48
C LEU A 249 -4.62 -3.20 -13.09
N SER A 250 -5.66 -3.07 -12.27
CA SER A 250 -6.97 -2.61 -12.74
C SER A 250 -6.90 -1.19 -13.32
N SER A 251 -6.29 -0.24 -12.59
CA SER A 251 -6.18 1.14 -13.07
C SER A 251 -5.31 1.27 -14.32
N ALA A 252 -4.19 0.54 -14.38
CA ALA A 252 -3.34 0.49 -15.57
C ALA A 252 -4.07 -0.16 -16.77
N GLY A 253 -4.87 -1.20 -16.51
CA GLY A 253 -5.65 -1.91 -17.54
C GLY A 253 -6.78 -1.07 -18.12
N ILE A 254 -7.47 -0.29 -17.28
CA ILE A 254 -8.49 0.66 -17.73
C ILE A 254 -7.83 1.74 -18.60
N ALA A 255 -6.70 2.30 -18.17
CA ALA A 255 -5.98 3.31 -18.95
C ALA A 255 -5.54 2.76 -20.31
N LEU A 256 -4.96 1.55 -20.33
CA LEU A 256 -4.56 0.87 -21.56
C LEU A 256 -5.74 0.64 -22.50
N ALA A 257 -6.87 0.12 -21.99
CA ALA A 257 -8.06 -0.12 -22.79
C ALA A 257 -8.65 1.16 -23.39
N VAL A 258 -8.69 2.25 -22.61
CA VAL A 258 -9.13 3.57 -23.11
C VAL A 258 -8.20 4.06 -24.22
N ASN A 259 -6.88 3.91 -24.04
CA ASN A 259 -5.88 4.30 -25.03
C ASN A 259 -6.00 3.48 -26.32
N THR A 260 -6.19 2.17 -26.24
CA THR A 260 -6.34 1.30 -27.42
C THR A 260 -7.61 1.62 -28.19
N ILE A 261 -8.75 1.76 -27.49
CA ILE A 261 -10.03 2.13 -28.12
C ILE A 261 -9.91 3.51 -28.79
N CYS A 262 -9.25 4.47 -28.13
CA CYS A 262 -9.03 5.78 -28.70
C CYS A 262 -8.20 5.71 -29.98
N LYS A 263 -7.03 5.02 -29.95
CA LYS A 263 -6.17 4.84 -31.13
C LYS A 263 -6.95 4.23 -32.30
N ASP A 264 -7.70 3.15 -32.05
CA ASP A 264 -8.46 2.45 -33.09
C ASP A 264 -9.54 3.34 -33.72
N VAL A 265 -10.26 4.11 -32.91
CA VAL A 265 -11.33 5.01 -33.37
C VAL A 265 -10.76 6.25 -34.07
N LEU A 266 -9.63 6.81 -33.61
CA LEU A 266 -9.03 8.01 -34.17
C LEU A 266 -8.38 7.77 -35.55
N PHE A 267 -7.65 6.67 -35.70
CA PHE A 267 -6.79 6.44 -36.88
C PHE A 267 -7.49 5.67 -38.01
N THR A 268 -8.55 4.91 -37.73
CA THR A 268 -9.14 3.98 -38.72
C THR A 268 -10.33 4.55 -39.49
N GLN A 269 -11.10 5.50 -38.94
CA GLN A 269 -12.41 5.89 -39.50
C GLN A 269 -12.62 7.39 -39.69
N GLY A 270 -11.59 8.16 -40.04
CA GLY A 270 -11.58 9.64 -40.10
C GLY A 270 -12.91 10.35 -40.41
N GLY A 271 -13.21 11.43 -39.67
CA GLY A 271 -14.47 12.20 -39.75
C GLY A 271 -15.13 12.39 -38.39
N VAL A 272 -16.44 12.12 -38.28
CA VAL A 272 -17.23 12.22 -37.03
C VAL A 272 -16.65 11.34 -35.90
N PHE A 273 -15.99 10.23 -36.25
CA PHE A 273 -15.33 9.33 -35.31
C PHE A 273 -14.14 9.98 -34.57
N PHE A 274 -13.55 11.06 -35.09
CA PHE A 274 -12.54 11.82 -34.37
C PHE A 274 -13.09 12.49 -33.11
N ALA A 275 -14.28 13.10 -33.21
CA ALA A 275 -14.95 13.71 -32.07
C ALA A 275 -15.37 12.66 -31.03
N VAL A 276 -15.80 11.48 -31.48
CA VAL A 276 -16.12 10.34 -30.62
C VAL A 276 -14.88 9.83 -29.89
N GLY A 277 -13.74 9.70 -30.57
CA GLY A 277 -12.48 9.28 -29.95
C GLY A 277 -12.01 10.22 -28.84
N ILE A 278 -12.07 11.54 -29.06
CA ILE A 278 -11.76 12.53 -28.02
C ILE A 278 -12.69 12.40 -26.82
N LEU A 279 -14.00 12.23 -27.07
CA LEU A 279 -14.98 12.08 -26.02
C LEU A 279 -14.73 10.82 -25.18
N VAL A 280 -14.41 9.69 -25.81
CA VAL A 280 -14.05 8.44 -25.13
C VAL A 280 -12.78 8.61 -24.30
N LEU A 281 -11.76 9.31 -24.82
CA LEU A 281 -10.53 9.59 -24.09
C LEU A 281 -10.80 10.41 -22.82
N ILE A 282 -11.57 11.50 -22.94
CA ILE A 282 -11.91 12.37 -21.79
C ILE A 282 -12.69 11.57 -20.75
N ILE A 283 -13.73 10.86 -21.15
CA ILE A 283 -14.58 10.09 -20.23
C ILE A 283 -13.78 8.96 -19.58
N GLY A 284 -13.02 8.20 -20.37
CA GLY A 284 -12.24 7.07 -19.91
C GLY A 284 -11.18 7.46 -18.87
N HIS A 285 -10.36 8.49 -19.15
CA HIS A 285 -9.38 8.96 -18.18
C HIS A 285 -10.03 9.65 -16.97
N THR A 286 -11.18 10.31 -17.13
CA THR A 286 -11.92 10.88 -15.99
C THR A 286 -12.42 9.78 -15.05
N ILE A 287 -13.00 8.71 -15.60
CA ILE A 287 -13.44 7.55 -14.80
C ILE A 287 -12.23 6.90 -14.13
N ASN A 288 -11.13 6.70 -14.85
CA ASN A 288 -9.94 6.09 -14.24
C ASN A 288 -9.34 6.98 -13.14
N LEU A 289 -9.37 8.31 -13.30
CA LEU A 289 -8.95 9.25 -12.25
C LEU A 289 -9.85 9.15 -11.02
N LEU A 290 -11.18 9.11 -11.19
CA LEU A 290 -12.12 8.97 -10.07
C LEU A 290 -11.93 7.64 -9.32
N LEU A 291 -11.77 6.53 -10.05
CA LEU A 291 -11.46 5.23 -9.46
C LEU A 291 -10.07 5.22 -8.83
N GLY A 292 -9.11 5.95 -9.40
CA GLY A 292 -7.76 6.15 -8.87
C GLY A 292 -7.72 6.98 -7.59
N ILE A 293 -8.69 7.86 -7.36
CA ILE A 293 -8.86 8.57 -6.07
C ILE A 293 -9.44 7.62 -5.03
N ILE A 294 -10.56 6.98 -5.35
CA ILE A 294 -11.38 6.24 -4.39
C ILE A 294 -10.75 4.87 -4.05
N GLY A 295 -10.38 4.09 -5.07
CA GLY A 295 -9.90 2.71 -4.90
C GLY A 295 -8.65 2.64 -4.04
N PRO A 296 -7.52 3.25 -4.48
CA PRO A 296 -6.29 3.31 -3.70
C PRO A 296 -6.48 3.92 -2.30
N GLY A 297 -7.33 4.94 -2.16
CA GLY A 297 -7.64 5.55 -0.85
C GLY A 297 -8.28 4.55 0.11
N LEU A 298 -9.42 3.96 -0.28
CA LEU A 298 -10.17 3.04 0.58
C LEU A 298 -9.41 1.76 0.90
N HIS A 299 -8.68 1.21 -0.08
CA HIS A 299 -7.91 -0.01 0.15
C HIS A 299 -6.66 0.23 1.00
N SER A 300 -6.03 1.40 0.89
CA SER A 300 -4.94 1.79 1.81
C SER A 300 -5.45 1.94 3.24
N LEU A 301 -6.63 2.57 3.43
CA LEU A 301 -7.27 2.63 4.75
C LEU A 301 -7.59 1.24 5.30
N ARG A 302 -8.10 0.33 4.45
CA ARG A 302 -8.36 -1.05 4.86
C ARG A 302 -7.10 -1.69 5.43
N LEU A 303 -6.00 -1.68 4.67
CA LEU A 303 -4.69 -2.22 5.06
C LEU A 303 -4.18 -1.66 6.40
N GLN A 304 -4.52 -0.41 6.71
CA GLN A 304 -4.12 0.21 7.96
C GLN A 304 -5.04 -0.15 9.12
N TYR A 305 -6.35 -0.12 8.91
CA TYR A 305 -7.32 -0.37 9.98
C TYR A 305 -7.43 -1.84 10.36
N VAL A 306 -7.38 -2.75 9.39
CA VAL A 306 -7.64 -4.17 9.65
C VAL A 306 -6.34 -4.95 9.78
N GLU A 307 -5.35 -4.68 8.93
CA GLU A 307 -4.12 -5.47 8.90
C GLU A 307 -3.03 -4.91 9.83
N PHE A 308 -3.05 -3.61 10.17
CA PHE A 308 -2.04 -2.95 11.01
C PHE A 308 -2.54 -2.56 12.41
N PHE A 309 -3.63 -1.79 12.53
CA PHE A 309 -4.13 -1.32 13.84
C PHE A 309 -4.53 -2.48 14.75
N THR A 310 -5.17 -3.52 14.22
CA THR A 310 -5.54 -4.71 15.01
C THR A 310 -4.37 -5.42 15.69
N LYS A 311 -3.11 -5.12 15.31
CA LYS A 311 -1.91 -5.77 15.89
C LYS A 311 -1.45 -5.15 17.20
N PHE A 312 -1.75 -3.87 17.43
CA PHE A 312 -1.25 -3.12 18.59
C PHE A 312 -2.24 -2.13 19.20
N TYR A 313 -3.33 -1.82 18.50
CA TYR A 313 -4.26 -0.76 18.84
C TYR A 313 -5.55 -1.34 19.40
N GLU A 314 -5.78 -1.18 20.70
CA GLU A 314 -7.05 -1.57 21.33
C GLU A 314 -8.10 -0.45 21.19
N GLY A 315 -7.66 0.81 21.11
CA GLY A 315 -8.52 1.98 20.92
C GLY A 315 -9.46 2.28 22.11
N GLY A 316 -10.38 3.22 21.93
CA GLY A 316 -11.39 3.57 22.94
C GLY A 316 -10.94 4.57 23.99
N GLY A 317 -9.92 5.38 23.71
CA GLY A 317 -9.52 6.50 24.57
C GLY A 317 -10.55 7.64 24.55
N THR A 318 -10.57 8.49 25.58
CA THR A 318 -11.36 9.73 25.55
C THR A 318 -10.53 10.88 25.02
N GLU A 319 -11.08 11.67 24.10
CA GLU A 319 -10.41 12.88 23.63
C GLU A 319 -10.20 13.84 24.81
N TYR A 320 -8.99 14.37 24.92
CA TYR A 320 -8.66 15.31 25.97
C TYR A 320 -9.22 16.67 25.60
N ASP A 321 -10.32 17.07 26.24
CA ASP A 321 -10.86 18.42 26.16
C ASP A 321 -10.27 19.27 27.30
N PRO A 322 -9.28 20.14 27.04
CA PRO A 322 -8.70 20.98 28.07
C PRO A 322 -9.73 21.99 28.56
N PHE A 323 -9.75 22.24 29.87
CA PHE A 323 -10.57 23.31 30.43
C PHE A 323 -10.12 24.66 29.85
N GLY A 324 -10.94 25.23 28.96
CA GLY A 324 -10.61 26.46 28.23
C GLY A 324 -11.83 27.06 27.53
N PHE A 325 -11.67 28.28 27.02
CA PHE A 325 -12.74 28.95 26.29
C PHE A 325 -12.62 28.66 24.80
N ILE A 326 -13.56 27.89 24.24
CA ILE A 326 -13.72 27.74 22.80
C ILE A 326 -14.34 29.04 22.27
N ARG A 327 -13.52 29.97 21.78
CA ARG A 327 -14.00 31.22 21.18
C ARG A 327 -14.67 30.91 19.84
N LYS A 328 -16.01 30.99 19.81
CA LYS A 328 -16.82 30.71 18.61
C LYS A 328 -17.00 31.90 17.65
N TYR A 329 -16.76 33.12 18.12
CA TYR A 329 -17.22 34.35 17.43
C TYR A 329 -16.18 35.49 17.34
N THR A 330 -14.92 35.23 17.66
CA THR A 330 -13.84 36.22 17.51
C THR A 330 -12.61 35.51 16.96
N GLU A 331 -12.26 35.84 15.72
CA GLU A 331 -10.92 35.62 15.18
C GLU A 331 -10.00 36.73 15.72
N GLU A 332 -8.71 36.43 15.93
CA GLU A 332 -7.70 37.50 15.91
C GLU A 332 -7.68 38.17 14.53
#